data_AF-A0A662I6A0-F1
#
_entry.id   AF-A0A662I6A0-F1
#
_cell.length_a   1.000
_cell.length_b   1.000
_cell.length_c   1.000
_cell.angle_alpha   90.00
_cell.angle_beta   90.00
_cell.angle_gamma   90.00
#
_symmetry.space_group_name_H-M   'P 1'
#
loop_
_entity.id
_entity.type
_entity.pdbx_description
1 polymer ?
#
loop_
_entity_poly.entity_id
_entity_poly.type
_entity_poly.pdbx_seq_one_letter_code
_entity_poly.pdbx_strand_id
1 'polypeptide(L)' 'MSEVIKAEINRALALRFRKKAMEIYGYRKGALKLALEDIISRFVYEGEANWGELQGKLKIKKTSVELQHEAWRKVD' A
#
# COMPACT_ATOMS: atom_id res chain seq x y z
N MET A 1 12.53 -12.90 -5.64
CA MET A 1 12.68 -12.48 -4.23
C MET A 1 11.42 -11.71 -3.86
N SER A 2 10.85 -11.89 -2.66
CA SER A 2 9.60 -11.20 -2.26
C SER A 2 9.85 -10.27 -1.08
N GLU A 3 9.36 -9.02 -1.15
CA GLU A 3 9.33 -8.09 -0.03
C GLU A 3 7.93 -7.98 0.57
N VAL A 4 7.86 -7.57 1.84
CA VAL A 4 6.60 -7.36 2.58
C VAL A 4 6.43 -5.87 2.86
N ILE A 5 5.40 -5.27 2.26
CA ILE A 5 4.97 -3.90 2.55
C ILE A 5 3.82 -3.95 3.58
N LYS A 6 3.99 -3.30 4.74
CA LYS A 6 2.94 -3.16 5.76
C LYS A 6 2.37 -1.74 5.71
N ALA A 7 1.05 -1.62 5.61
CA ALA A 7 0.36 -0.32 5.61
C ALA A 7 -0.93 -0.39 6.42
N GLU A 8 -1.18 0.65 7.22
CA GLU A 8 -2.45 0.86 7.88
C GLU A 8 -3.38 1.67 6.96
N ILE A 9 -4.59 1.16 6.75
CA ILE A 9 -5.61 1.80 5.93
C ILE A 9 -6.94 1.79 6.66
N ASN A 10 -7.85 2.67 6.24
CA ASN A 10 -9.20 2.71 6.77
C ASN A 10 -9.90 1.34 6.66
N ARG A 11 -10.53 0.88 7.76
CA ARG A 11 -11.18 -0.44 7.84
C ARG A 11 -12.26 -0.63 6.78
N ALA A 12 -13.08 0.39 6.50
CA ALA A 12 -14.15 0.28 5.50
C ALA A 12 -13.57 0.11 4.09
N LEU A 13 -12.47 0.81 3.78
CA LEU A 13 -11.74 0.66 2.53
C LEU A 13 -11.17 -0.76 2.40
N ALA A 14 -10.53 -1.27 3.46
CA ALA A 14 -9.98 -2.62 3.48
C ALA A 14 -11.06 -3.68 3.21
N LEU A 15 -12.24 -3.55 3.82
CA LEU A 15 -13.36 -4.47 3.60
C LEU A 15 -13.86 -4.45 2.15
N ARG A 16 -14.02 -3.25 1.57
CA ARG A 16 -14.43 -3.09 0.17
C ARG A 16 -13.40 -3.70 -0.78
N PHE A 17 -12.12 -3.45 -0.52
CA PHE A 17 -11.03 -4.02 -1.32
C PHE A 17 -11.03 -5.55 -1.26
N ARG A 18 -11.13 -6.14 -0.06
CA ARG A 18 -11.18 -7.60 0.11
C ARG A 18 -12.33 -8.24 -0.68
N LYS A 19 -13.53 -7.67 -0.58
CA LYS A 19 -14.70 -8.17 -1.31
C LYS A 19 -14.45 -8.15 -2.81
N LYS A 20 -14.03 -7.00 -3.35
CA LYS A 20 -13.76 -6.84 -4.79
C LYS A 20 -12.62 -7.74 -5.28
N ALA A 21 -11.56 -7.89 -4.50
CA ALA A 21 -10.45 -8.80 -4.81
C ALA A 21 -10.90 -10.26 -4.88
N MET A 22 -11.76 -10.70 -3.96
CA MET A 22 -12.29 -12.08 -3.98
C MET A 22 -13.26 -12.30 -5.14
N GLU A 23 -14.09 -11.31 -5.48
CA GLU A 23 -15.02 -11.38 -6.61
C GLU A 23 -14.29 -11.55 -7.95
N ILE A 24 -13.16 -10.86 -8.14
CA ILE A 24 -12.41 -10.87 -9.41
C ILE A 24 -11.42 -12.04 -9.48
N TYR A 25 -10.65 -12.29 -8.40
CA TYR A 25 -9.53 -13.24 -8.40
C TYR A 25 -9.87 -14.59 -7.70
N GLY A 26 -11.11 -14.72 -7.23
CA GLY A 26 -11.68 -15.92 -6.60
C GLY A 26 -11.54 -15.98 -5.07
N TYR A 27 -12.32 -16.86 -4.45
CA TYR A 27 -12.36 -17.06 -2.99
C TYR A 27 -11.29 -18.03 -2.47
N ARG A 28 -10.05 -17.87 -2.94
CA ARG A 28 -8.92 -18.75 -2.57
C ARG A 28 -7.81 -17.99 -1.86
N LYS A 29 -7.00 -18.74 -1.11
CA LYS A 29 -5.78 -18.20 -0.49
C LYS A 29 -4.90 -17.58 -1.58
N GLY A 30 -4.53 -16.31 -1.40
CA GLY A 30 -3.70 -15.56 -2.35
C GLY A 30 -4.45 -14.58 -3.25
N ALA A 31 -5.79 -14.57 -3.28
CA ALA A 31 -6.54 -13.63 -4.12
C ALA A 31 -6.25 -12.15 -3.79
N LEU A 32 -6.15 -11.80 -2.49
CA LEU A 32 -5.78 -10.45 -2.06
C LEU A 32 -4.35 -10.08 -2.50
N LYS A 33 -3.42 -11.04 -2.46
CA LYS A 33 -2.04 -10.81 -2.86
C LYS A 33 -1.98 -10.47 -4.35
N LEU A 34 -2.63 -11.29 -5.19
CA LEU A 34 -2.68 -11.07 -6.63
C LEU A 34 -3.35 -9.74 -6.98
N ALA A 35 -4.48 -9.42 -6.36
CA ALA A 35 -5.16 -8.15 -6.57
C ALA A 35 -4.29 -6.95 -6.18
N LEU A 36 -3.55 -7.05 -5.07
CA LEU A 36 -2.66 -5.98 -4.62
C LEU A 36 -1.44 -5.83 -5.53
N GLU A 37 -0.80 -6.93 -5.92
CA GLU A 37 0.33 -6.92 -6.86
C GLU A 37 -0.07 -6.35 -8.22
N ASP A 38 -1.24 -6.73 -8.76
CA ASP A 38 -1.74 -6.22 -10.03
C ASP A 38 -2.01 -4.70 -9.96
N ILE A 39 -2.69 -4.22 -8.92
CA ILE A 39 -2.94 -2.78 -8.74
C ILE A 39 -1.64 -1.99 -8.62
N ILE A 40 -0.70 -2.45 -7.79
CA ILE A 40 0.59 -1.77 -7.61
C ILE A 40 1.36 -1.80 -8.93
N SER A 41 1.36 -2.92 -9.65
CA SER A 41 2.04 -3.06 -10.94
C SER A 41 1.48 -2.08 -11.97
N ARG A 42 0.16 -2.01 -12.13
CA ARG A 42 -0.47 -1.06 -13.06
C ARG A 42 -0.18 0.39 -12.65
N PHE A 43 -0.25 0.67 -11.36
CA PHE A 43 0.05 2.00 -10.84
C PHE A 43 1.51 2.43 -11.13
N VAL A 44 2.48 1.53 -10.92
CA VAL A 44 3.91 1.82 -11.09
C VAL A 44 4.33 1.82 -12.56
N TYR A 45 3.89 0.84 -13.35
CA TYR A 45 4.44 0.58 -14.68
C TYR A 45 3.57 1.08 -15.84
N GLU A 46 2.25 1.24 -15.66
CA GLU A 46 1.33 1.64 -16.74
C GLU A 46 1.08 3.17 -16.82
N GLY A 47 1.75 3.97 -15.98
CA GLY A 47 2.17 5.31 -16.41
C GLY A 47 1.37 6.55 -15.95
N GLU A 48 0.46 6.46 -14.97
CA GLU A 48 -0.28 7.65 -14.49
C GLU A 48 -0.26 7.85 -12.96
N ALA A 49 0.70 7.26 -12.27
CA ALA A 49 0.97 7.65 -10.90
C ALA A 49 1.54 9.08 -10.88
N ASN A 50 0.69 10.10 -10.73
CA ASN A 50 1.15 11.45 -10.42
C ASN A 50 1.70 11.48 -8.98
N TRP A 51 2.94 11.02 -8.82
CA TRP A 51 3.65 10.97 -7.55
C TRP A 51 3.74 12.35 -6.87
N GLY A 52 3.72 13.44 -7.66
CA GLY A 52 3.70 14.82 -7.15
C GLY A 52 2.42 15.17 -6.39
N GLU A 53 1.26 14.65 -6.81
CA GLU A 53 -0.01 14.84 -6.08
C GLU A 53 -0.11 13.95 -4.84
N LEU A 54 0.58 12.81 -4.81
CA LEU A 54 0.64 11.92 -3.65
C LEU A 54 1.50 12.51 -2.53
N GLN A 55 2.57 13.25 -2.86
CA GLN A 55 3.41 13.95 -1.87
C GLN A 55 2.61 14.90 -0.96
N GLY A 56 1.55 15.54 -1.48
CA GLY A 56 0.72 16.47 -0.71
C GLY A 56 -0.30 15.81 0.25
N LYS A 57 -0.60 14.51 0.07
CA LYS A 57 -1.55 13.79 0.92
C LYS A 57 -0.92 13.26 2.21
N LEU A 58 0.40 13.02 2.20
CA LEU A 58 1.19 12.79 3.40
C LEU A 58 1.54 14.16 4.02
N LYS A 59 0.62 14.71 4.82
CA LYS A 59 0.90 15.88 5.68
C LYS A 59 1.78 15.50 6.85
N ILE A 60 2.92 14.87 6.59
CA ILE A 60 3.95 14.67 7.59
C ILE A 60 5.06 15.64 7.23
N LYS A 61 5.33 16.61 8.10
CA LYS A 61 6.43 17.58 7.95
C LYS A 61 7.83 16.94 8.04
N LYS A 62 7.91 15.62 8.10
CA LYS A 62 9.13 14.85 8.33
C LYS A 62 9.52 14.12 7.05
N THR A 63 10.79 14.22 6.71
CA THR A 63 11.46 13.51 5.63
C THR A 63 11.47 12.00 5.89
N SER A 64 11.66 11.21 4.83
CA SER A 64 11.78 9.74 4.91
C SER A 64 12.84 9.29 5.92
N VAL A 65 13.91 10.07 6.09
CA VAL A 65 15.03 9.79 7.01
C VAL A 65 14.61 10.05 8.47
N GLU A 66 13.88 11.13 8.73
CA GLU A 66 13.37 11.44 10.07
C GLU A 66 12.35 10.41 10.55
N LEU A 67 11.50 9.90 9.64
CA LEU A 67 10.56 8.82 9.93
C LEU A 67 11.27 7.50 10.25
N GLN A 68 12.37 7.19 9.56
CA GLN A 68 13.20 6.03 9.88
C GLN A 68 13.79 6.18 11.28
N HIS A 69 14.48 7.29 11.59
CA HIS A 69 15.06 7.49 12.92
C HIS A 69 14.04 7.44 14.06
N GLU A 70 12.81 7.90 13.85
CA GLU A 70 11.74 7.80 14.84
C GLU A 70 11.23 6.37 15.04
N ALA A 71 11.17 5.57 13.98
CA ALA A 71 10.83 4.15 14.07
C ALA A 71 11.89 3.36 14.83
N TRP A 72 13.18 3.65 14.61
CA TRP A 72 14.30 3.02 15.33
C TRP A 72 14.33 3.42 16.81
N ARG A 73 13.98 4.66 17.16
CA ARG A 73 13.88 5.12 18.56
C ARG A 73 12.78 4.47 19.40
N LYS A 74 11.81 3.79 18.80
CA LYS A 74 10.74 3.07 19.51
C LYS A 74 11.08 1.61 19.80
N VAL A 75 12.25 1.15 19.36
CA VAL A 75 12.71 -0.25 19.51
C VAL A 75 13.74 -0.39 20.63
N ASP A 76 14.27 0.72 21.16
CA ASP A 76 14.96 0.83 22.45
C ASP A 76 13.96 1.13 23.59
#